data_AF-A0AAD8XTM0-F1
#
_entry.id   AF-A0AAD8XTM0-F1
#
_cell.length_a   1.000
_cell.length_b   1.000
_cell.length_c   1.000
_cell.angle_alpha   90.00
_cell.angle_beta   90.00
_cell.angle_gamma   90.00
#
_symmetry.space_group_name_H-M   'P 1'
#
loop_
_entity.id
_entity.type
_entity.pdbx_description
1 polymer ?
#
loop_
_entity_poly.entity_id
_entity_poly.type
_entity_poly.pdbx_seq_one_letter_code
_entity_poly.pdbx_strand_id
1 'polypeptide(L)'
;MGLSYEHTDLFLARVSETALVELWGPRLRKCPKGWDMLSDRGFWNTARFYPNMNRQLTPKFLSGRKQFTAEEVSADRTICKLRYTCEVAFSRVTDTRGLQDVISQDFFVMLDAMNHWGHANVNIKKPLMPLHK
;
A
#
# COMPACT_ATOMS: atom_id res chain seq x y z
N MET A 1 22.24 -12.21 13.95
CA MET A 1 20.76 -12.21 13.93
C MET A 1 20.34 -12.77 12.57
N GLY A 2 19.73 -13.95 12.56
CA GLY A 2 19.35 -14.63 11.32
C GLY A 2 18.02 -14.11 10.77
N LEU A 3 17.91 -14.03 9.43
CA LEU A 3 16.64 -13.81 8.73
C LEU A 3 15.72 -15.00 9.02
N SER A 4 14.71 -14.81 9.89
CA SER A 4 13.61 -15.76 10.00
C SER A 4 12.64 -15.50 8.86
N TYR A 5 12.60 -16.42 7.90
CA TYR A 5 11.52 -16.47 6.91
C TYR A 5 10.50 -17.49 7.39
N GLU A 6 9.23 -17.13 7.30
CA GLU A 6 8.15 -18.03 7.61
C GLU A 6 7.84 -18.85 6.35
N HIS A 7 8.02 -20.16 6.46
CA HIS A 7 7.73 -21.06 5.36
C HIS A 7 6.21 -21.16 5.22
N THR A 8 5.65 -20.63 4.14
CA THR A 8 4.31 -21.03 3.72
C THR A 8 4.38 -22.41 3.10
N ASP A 9 3.40 -23.25 3.39
CA ASP A 9 3.24 -24.53 2.73
C ASP A 9 3.17 -24.35 1.21
N LEU A 10 3.70 -25.33 0.48
CA LEU A 10 3.73 -25.31 -0.97
C LEU A 10 2.28 -25.45 -1.49
N PHE A 11 1.68 -24.32 -1.90
CA PHE A 11 0.34 -24.34 -2.45
C PHE A 11 0.38 -24.82 -3.90
N LEU A 12 -0.15 -26.03 -4.15
CA LEU A 12 -0.29 -26.60 -5.50
C LEU A 12 -1.30 -25.83 -6.38
N ALA A 13 -2.06 -24.90 -5.78
CA ALA A 13 -2.95 -23.96 -6.47
C ALA A 13 -2.75 -22.54 -5.90
N ARG A 14 -2.98 -21.49 -6.70
CA ARG A 14 -2.95 -20.12 -6.18
C ARG A 14 -3.97 -19.98 -5.05
N VAL A 15 -3.51 -19.70 -3.84
CA VAL A 15 -4.37 -19.30 -2.71
C VAL A 15 -5.12 -18.03 -3.11
N SER A 16 -6.41 -18.00 -2.85
CA SER A 16 -7.21 -16.80 -3.13
C SER A 16 -6.74 -15.65 -2.25
N GLU A 17 -6.82 -14.43 -2.75
CA GLU A 17 -6.48 -13.23 -1.98
C GLU A 17 -7.25 -13.17 -0.66
N THR A 18 -8.51 -13.63 -0.63
CA THR A 18 -9.29 -13.79 0.60
C THR A 18 -8.62 -14.72 1.61
N ALA A 19 -8.17 -15.89 1.19
CA ALA A 19 -7.51 -16.85 2.07
C ALA A 19 -6.14 -16.34 2.55
N LEU A 20 -5.42 -15.56 1.73
CA LEU A 20 -4.23 -14.84 2.19
C LEU A 20 -4.60 -13.83 3.30
N VAL A 21 -5.68 -13.06 3.14
CA VAL A 21 -6.09 -12.12 4.18
C VAL A 21 -6.57 -12.83 5.45
N GLU A 22 -7.25 -13.96 5.36
CA GLU A 22 -7.63 -14.72 6.55
C GLU A 22 -6.41 -15.23 7.34
N LEU A 23 -5.36 -15.65 6.63
CA LEU A 23 -4.13 -16.16 7.25
C LEU A 23 -3.23 -15.06 7.82
N TRP A 24 -3.10 -13.94 7.08
CA TRP A 24 -2.15 -12.87 7.40
C TRP A 24 -2.80 -11.64 8.05
N GLY A 25 -4.09 -11.41 7.81
CA GLY A 25 -4.87 -10.27 8.29
C GLY A 25 -4.77 -10.03 9.80
N PRO A 26 -4.86 -11.06 10.67
CA PRO A 26 -4.68 -10.89 12.12
C PRO A 26 -3.36 -10.23 12.52
N ARG A 27 -2.30 -10.36 11.72
CA ARG A 27 -0.98 -9.76 12.00
C ARG A 27 -0.96 -8.25 11.80
N LEU A 28 -1.95 -7.71 11.10
CA LEU A 28 -2.11 -6.27 10.86
C LEU A 28 -2.90 -5.57 11.97
N ARG A 29 -3.08 -6.21 13.13
CA ARG A 29 -3.75 -5.62 14.30
C ARG A 29 -3.11 -4.32 14.80
N LYS A 30 -1.81 -4.15 14.54
CA LYS A 30 -1.06 -2.94 14.89
C LYS A 30 -1.25 -1.77 13.92
N CYS A 31 -1.88 -1.99 12.76
CA CYS A 31 -2.17 -0.91 11.82
C CYS A 31 -3.20 0.05 12.45
N PRO A 32 -2.91 1.35 12.61
CA PRO A 32 -3.80 2.25 13.33
C PRO A 32 -5.21 2.33 12.72
N LYS A 33 -6.24 2.44 13.57
CA LYS A 33 -7.63 2.59 13.11
C LYS A 33 -7.82 3.95 12.42
N GLY A 34 -8.61 3.97 11.35
CA GLY A 34 -8.98 5.19 10.64
C GLY A 34 -8.01 5.56 9.52
N TRP A 35 -6.98 4.76 9.29
CA TRP A 35 -6.12 4.88 8.14
C TRP A 35 -6.78 4.25 6.91
N ASP A 36 -6.58 4.85 5.75
CA ASP A 36 -6.93 4.25 4.48
C ASP A 36 -5.80 3.31 4.02
N MET A 37 -6.15 2.11 3.58
CA MET A 37 -5.21 1.15 3.01
C MET A 37 -5.31 1.16 1.49
N LEU A 38 -4.19 1.40 0.80
CA LEU A 38 -4.09 1.24 -0.65
C LEU A 38 -3.85 -0.25 -0.94
N SER A 39 -4.76 -0.87 -1.68
CA SER A 39 -4.68 -2.31 -1.98
C SER A 39 -4.80 -2.61 -3.47
N ASP A 40 -4.26 -3.75 -3.86
CA ASP A 40 -4.51 -4.32 -5.18
C ASP A 40 -5.96 -4.76 -5.34
N ARG A 41 -6.40 -4.79 -6.61
CA ARG A 41 -7.77 -5.19 -6.98
C ARG A 41 -8.17 -6.56 -6.42
N GLY A 42 -7.24 -7.52 -6.36
CA GLY A 42 -7.51 -8.86 -5.84
C GLY A 42 -8.01 -8.85 -4.38
N PHE A 43 -7.70 -7.79 -3.63
CA PHE A 43 -8.12 -7.62 -2.24
C PHE A 43 -9.42 -6.80 -2.10
N TRP A 44 -10.15 -6.56 -3.19
CA TRP A 44 -11.43 -5.84 -3.11
C TRP A 44 -12.39 -6.54 -2.14
N ASN A 45 -13.04 -5.74 -1.28
CA ASN A 45 -14.00 -6.19 -0.27
C ASN A 45 -13.43 -7.17 0.79
N THR A 46 -12.11 -7.19 0.98
CA THR A 46 -11.46 -7.98 2.04
C THR A 46 -11.30 -7.20 3.37
N ALA A 47 -11.69 -5.92 3.41
CA ALA A 47 -11.52 -5.04 4.58
C ALA A 47 -12.03 -5.67 5.89
N ARG A 48 -13.15 -6.43 5.83
CA ARG A 48 -13.75 -7.11 6.98
C ARG A 48 -12.87 -8.14 7.67
N PHE A 49 -11.86 -8.65 6.97
CA PHE A 49 -10.95 -9.68 7.49
C PHE A 49 -9.73 -9.08 8.20
N TYR A 50 -9.55 -7.75 8.16
CA TYR A 50 -8.48 -7.07 8.88
C TYR A 50 -8.96 -6.61 10.27
N PRO A 51 -8.13 -6.68 11.33
CA PRO A 51 -8.55 -6.42 12.73
C PRO A 51 -9.18 -5.05 13.02
N ASN A 52 -8.90 -4.03 12.20
CA ASN A 52 -9.43 -2.67 12.38
C ASN A 52 -10.41 -2.25 11.29
N MET A 53 -10.70 -3.13 10.32
CA MET A 53 -11.59 -2.88 9.19
C MET A 53 -11.31 -1.55 8.48
N ASN A 54 -10.04 -1.15 8.44
CA ASN A 54 -9.59 0.05 7.75
C ASN A 54 -10.06 0.02 6.30
N ARG A 55 -10.50 1.19 5.80
CA ARG A 55 -11.08 1.29 4.46
C ARG A 55 -10.02 0.94 3.42
N GLN A 56 -10.38 0.06 2.49
CA GLN A 56 -9.53 -0.36 1.40
C GLN A 56 -9.83 0.48 0.15
N LEU A 57 -8.84 1.23 -0.31
CA LEU A 57 -8.85 1.97 -1.56
C LEU A 57 -8.25 1.11 -2.66
N THR A 58 -9.11 0.56 -3.51
CA THR A 58 -8.74 -0.27 -4.66
C THR A 58 -9.27 0.39 -5.94
N PRO A 59 -8.46 0.53 -7.00
CA PRO A 59 -8.95 1.08 -8.26
C PRO A 59 -10.03 0.16 -8.87
N LYS A 60 -11.12 0.76 -9.36
CA LYS A 60 -12.28 0.05 -9.91
C LYS A 60 -12.02 -0.36 -11.36
N PHE A 61 -11.23 -1.40 -11.59
CA PHE A 61 -11.20 -2.04 -12.91
C PHE A 61 -12.02 -3.32 -12.88
N LEU A 62 -13.35 -3.28 -13.03
CA LEU A 62 -14.16 -4.51 -13.14
C LEU A 62 -14.40 -4.90 -14.60
N SER A 63 -13.96 -6.10 -14.97
CA SER A 63 -14.27 -6.75 -16.24
C SER A 63 -15.79 -6.86 -16.44
N GLY A 64 -16.28 -6.45 -17.60
CA GLY A 64 -17.68 -6.63 -18.01
C GLY A 64 -18.53 -5.36 -18.09
N ARG A 65 -18.02 -4.18 -17.69
CA ARG A 65 -18.66 -2.89 -17.95
C ARG A 65 -18.01 -2.18 -19.14
N LYS A 66 -18.83 -1.63 -20.04
CA LYS A 66 -18.36 -0.96 -21.27
C LYS A 66 -17.81 0.45 -21.02
N GLN A 67 -18.21 1.13 -19.95
CA GLN A 67 -17.76 2.49 -19.65
C GLN A 67 -17.90 2.81 -18.15
N PHE A 68 -16.92 3.57 -17.64
CA PHE A 68 -16.92 4.16 -16.30
C PHE A 68 -17.56 5.55 -16.33
N THR A 69 -18.12 6.00 -15.21
CA THR A 69 -18.53 7.41 -15.08
C THR A 69 -17.30 8.31 -14.94
N ALA A 70 -17.44 9.61 -15.21
CA ALA A 70 -16.35 10.56 -15.08
C ALA A 70 -15.82 10.62 -13.64
N GLU A 71 -16.71 10.50 -12.65
CA GLU A 71 -16.38 10.49 -11.23
C GLU A 71 -15.55 9.25 -10.85
N GLU A 72 -15.92 8.07 -11.38
CA GLU A 72 -15.18 6.83 -11.16
C GLU A 72 -13.78 6.90 -11.76
N VAL A 73 -13.65 7.41 -12.99
CA VAL A 73 -12.35 7.61 -13.64
C VAL A 73 -11.49 8.61 -12.85
N SER A 74 -12.08 9.67 -12.33
CA SER A 74 -11.36 10.67 -11.52
C SER A 74 -10.86 10.08 -10.21
N ALA A 75 -11.72 9.35 -9.49
CA ALA A 75 -11.35 8.68 -8.24
C ALA A 75 -10.26 7.63 -8.44
N ASP A 76 -10.38 6.81 -9.48
CA ASP A 76 -9.37 5.80 -9.82
C ASP A 76 -8.04 6.44 -10.21
N ARG A 77 -8.06 7.54 -10.97
CA ARG A 77 -6.84 8.31 -11.27
C ARG A 77 -6.16 8.81 -10.01
N THR A 78 -6.91 9.29 -9.01
CA THR A 78 -6.35 9.71 -7.73
C THR A 78 -5.73 8.53 -6.98
N ILE A 79 -6.41 7.39 -6.90
CA ILE A 79 -5.89 6.18 -6.24
C ILE A 79 -4.61 5.68 -6.95
N CYS A 80 -4.63 5.61 -8.28
CA CYS A 80 -3.47 5.21 -9.09
C CYS A 80 -2.29 6.18 -8.91
N LYS A 81 -2.55 7.49 -8.82
CA LYS A 81 -1.51 8.48 -8.51
C LYS A 81 -0.91 8.27 -7.13
N LEU A 82 -1.75 8.08 -6.10
CA LEU A 82 -1.28 7.80 -4.73
C LEU A 82 -0.38 6.56 -4.69
N ARG A 83 -0.81 5.47 -5.34
CA ARG A 83 0.00 4.26 -5.48
C ARG A 83 1.32 4.51 -6.19
N TYR A 84 1.28 5.17 -7.34
CA TYR A 84 2.49 5.51 -8.09
C TYR A 84 3.45 6.36 -7.24
N THR A 85 2.94 7.31 -6.46
CA THR A 85 3.76 8.08 -5.53
C THR A 85 4.38 7.18 -4.47
N CYS A 86 3.63 6.27 -3.84
CA CYS A 86 4.21 5.32 -2.89
C CYS A 86 5.29 4.44 -3.53
N GLU A 87 5.00 3.82 -4.68
CA GLU A 87 5.89 2.88 -5.37
C GLU A 87 7.15 3.56 -5.97
N VAL A 88 6.99 4.72 -6.61
CA VAL A 88 8.07 5.38 -7.38
C VAL A 88 8.78 6.48 -6.61
N ALA A 89 8.13 7.17 -5.68
CA ALA A 89 8.79 8.19 -4.87
C ALA A 89 9.66 7.52 -3.80
N PHE A 90 9.09 6.60 -3.03
CA PHE A 90 9.81 5.99 -1.91
C PHE A 90 10.85 4.94 -2.34
N SER A 91 10.72 4.34 -3.53
CA SER A 91 11.81 3.51 -4.09
C SER A 91 13.13 4.27 -4.29
N ARG A 92 13.10 5.61 -4.27
CA ARG A 92 14.30 6.47 -4.36
C ARG A 92 14.90 6.83 -2.99
N VAL A 93 14.16 6.60 -1.90
CA VAL A 93 14.58 6.92 -0.53
C VAL A 93 15.15 5.67 0.14
N THR A 94 16.24 5.16 -0.42
CA THR A 94 16.89 3.92 0.04
C THR A 94 17.84 4.13 1.22
N ASP A 95 18.15 5.38 1.56
CA ASP A 95 19.06 5.76 2.64
C ASP A 95 18.40 5.73 4.03
N THR A 96 17.07 5.76 4.09
CA THR A 96 16.33 5.76 5.37
C THR A 96 15.68 4.39 5.58
N ARG A 97 16.19 3.61 6.54
CA ARG A 97 15.80 2.20 6.75
C ARG A 97 14.30 1.95 6.88
N GLY A 98 13.55 2.79 7.59
CA GLY A 98 12.10 2.59 7.72
C GLY A 98 11.26 3.15 6.57
N LEU A 99 11.90 3.75 5.55
CA LEU A 99 11.25 4.12 4.28
C LEU A 99 11.58 3.15 3.14
N GLN A 100 12.36 2.11 3.43
CA GLN A 100 12.62 1.02 2.51
C GLN A 100 11.38 0.11 2.45
N ASP A 101 11.17 -0.47 1.27
CA ASP A 101 10.16 -1.45 0.80
C ASP A 101 9.33 -2.21 1.86
N VAL A 102 9.93 -2.58 2.99
CA VAL A 102 9.25 -3.19 4.14
C VAL A 102 9.51 -2.37 5.41
N ILE A 103 8.45 -1.77 5.97
CA ILE A 103 8.52 -0.98 7.19
C ILE A 103 8.40 -1.90 8.42
N SER A 104 9.44 -1.95 9.26
CA SER A 104 9.36 -2.65 10.55
C SER A 104 8.25 -2.05 11.42
N GLN A 105 7.59 -2.89 12.21
CA GLN A 105 6.56 -2.47 13.15
C GLN A 105 7.06 -1.40 14.13
N ASP A 106 8.36 -1.39 14.45
CA ASP A 106 8.97 -0.41 15.36
C ASP A 106 8.84 1.03 14.86
N PHE A 107 8.70 1.21 13.55
CA PHE A 107 8.58 2.53 12.92
C PHE A 107 7.13 3.03 12.82
N PHE A 108 6.13 2.23 13.23
CA PHE A 108 4.70 2.60 13.07
C PHE A 108 4.32 3.89 13.80
N VAL A 109 4.90 4.12 14.97
CA VAL A 109 4.68 5.35 15.75
C VAL A 109 5.24 6.60 15.09
N MET A 110 6.21 6.46 14.19
CA MET A 110 6.84 7.57 13.46
C MET A 110 6.43 7.60 11.98
N LEU A 111 5.53 6.73 11.53
CA LEU A 111 5.19 6.57 10.12
C LEU A 111 4.82 7.88 9.44
N ASP A 112 4.05 8.73 10.12
CA ASP A 112 3.63 10.02 9.58
C ASP A 112 4.81 10.99 9.40
N ALA A 113 5.67 11.11 10.41
CA ALA A 113 6.90 11.90 10.32
C ALA A 113 7.86 11.35 9.26
N MET A 114 7.95 10.03 9.13
CA MET A 114 8.76 9.36 8.12
C MET A 114 8.21 9.59 6.72
N ASN A 115 6.89 9.55 6.54
CA ASN A 115 6.23 9.86 5.28
C ASN A 115 6.53 11.30 4.84
N HIS A 116 6.37 12.27 5.75
CA HIS A 116 6.75 13.67 5.51
C HIS A 116 8.24 13.82 5.14
N TRP A 117 9.14 13.15 5.88
CA TRP A 117 10.57 13.14 5.60
C TRP A 117 10.88 12.56 4.22
N GLY A 118 10.27 11.44 3.86
CA GLY A 118 10.45 10.81 2.55
C GLY A 118 10.01 11.72 1.41
N HIS A 119 8.85 12.36 1.54
CA HIS A 119 8.40 13.36 0.57
C HIS A 119 9.37 14.53 0.41
N ALA A 120 9.90 15.07 1.51
CA ALA A 120 10.91 16.13 1.47
C ALA A 120 12.22 15.66 0.79
N ASN A 121 12.70 14.46 1.15
CA ASN A 121 13.95 13.90 0.65
C ASN A 121 13.87 13.56 -0.85
N VAL A 122 12.72 13.04 -1.32
CA VAL A 122 12.46 12.84 -2.77
C VAL A 122 12.56 14.15 -3.53
N ASN A 123 11.99 15.23 -3.01
CA ASN A 123 12.03 16.54 -3.66
C ASN A 123 13.45 17.12 -3.73
N ILE A 124 14.30 16.84 -2.73
CA ILE A 124 15.71 17.26 -2.73
C ILE A 124 16.54 16.45 -3.74
N LYS A 125 16.37 15.12 -3.77
CA LYS A 125 17.19 14.24 -4.62
C LYS A 125 16.78 14.28 -6.09
N LYS A 126 15.48 14.17 -6.36
CA LYS A 126 14.93 14.12 -7.72
C LYS A 126 13.44 14.45 -7.69
N PRO A 127 13.05 15.74 -7.81
CA PRO A 127 11.67 16.16 -7.69
C PRO A 127 10.79 15.44 -8.72
N LEU A 128 9.60 15.00 -8.26
CA LEU A 128 8.65 14.23 -9.08
C LEU A 128 7.99 15.08 -10.17
N MET A 129 7.99 16.40 -10.00
CA MET A 129 7.55 17.37 -11.00
C MET A 129 8.69 18.35 -11.26
N PRO A 130 8.98 18.72 -12.52
CA PRO A 130 9.91 19.80 -12.79
C PRO A 130 9.37 21.07 -12.13
N LEU A 131 10.24 21.78 -11.39
CA LEU A 131 9.97 23.15 -11.01
C LEU A 131 9.77 23.92 -12.32
N HIS A 132 8.55 24.34 -12.62
CA HIS A 132 8.30 25.22 -13.74
C HIS A 132 9.22 26.44 -13.57
N LYS A 133 10.07 26.68 -14.57
CA LYS A 133 10.78 27.94 -14.74
C LYS A 133 9.81 29.00 -15.22
#